data_AF-A0A7S2K503-F1
#
_entry.id   AF-A0A7S2K503-F1
#
_cell.length_a   1.000
_cell.length_b   1.000
_cell.length_c   1.000
_cell.angle_alpha   90.00
_cell.angle_beta   90.00
_cell.angle_gamma   90.00
#
_symmetry.space_group_name_H-M   'P 1'
#
loop_
_entity.id
_entity.type
_entity.pdbx_description
1 polymer ?
#
loop_
_entity_poly.entity_id
_entity_poly.type
_entity_poly.pdbx_seq_one_letter_code
_entity_poly.pdbx_strand_id
1 'polypeptide(L)'
;PGFAASLMLTAYEKCLRRVSGGAPWQVVSRTDARVGTVHALRSMRGDLQLPAPSVVLADTLGGEEDPPEGTVAVITCSAVDVLSHVAVRARTMGVFLATCFDVEAFDALKDLAGKIVRVAAKADVVVVEESAIVGPDAGGSGGGAPQKKVCVSRPPPSADVWIDEDGIRAGRATGAKSRNLAALRAQLPDWIKLPSSAVVPHGVLARVLAAPENAQASSRLSDLSAQLKERHELVEALLTEIRDTIV
;
A
#
# COMPACT_ATOMS: atom_id res chain seq x y z
N PRO A 1 9.66 -12.30 -2.99
CA PRO A 1 10.40 -11.24 -3.70
C PRO A 1 9.75 -9.84 -3.61
N GLY A 2 8.45 -9.68 -3.91
CA GLY A 2 7.79 -8.36 -3.90
C GLY A 2 7.73 -7.66 -2.54
N PHE A 3 7.57 -8.43 -1.45
CA PHE A 3 7.54 -7.88 -0.09
C PHE A 3 8.87 -7.22 0.32
N ALA A 4 10.00 -7.84 -0.02
CA ALA A 4 11.32 -7.28 0.27
C ALA A 4 11.57 -5.97 -0.51
N ALA A 5 11.15 -5.92 -1.78
CA ALA A 5 11.22 -4.70 -2.58
C ALA A 5 10.30 -3.58 -2.05
N SER A 6 9.08 -3.91 -1.59
CA SER A 6 8.21 -2.95 -0.90
C SER A 6 8.89 -2.40 0.35
N LEU A 7 9.46 -3.27 1.19
CA LEU A 7 10.13 -2.85 2.42
C LEU A 7 11.31 -1.90 2.14
N MET A 8 12.10 -2.20 1.09
CA MET A 8 13.20 -1.36 0.63
C MET A 8 12.72 -0.01 0.09
N LEU A 9 11.69 0.00 -0.75
CA LEU A 9 11.12 1.26 -1.27
C LEU A 9 10.58 2.13 -0.14
N THR A 10 9.84 1.55 0.82
CA THR A 10 9.31 2.27 1.99
C THR A 10 10.43 2.89 2.84
N ALA A 11 11.55 2.16 3.03
CA ALA A 11 12.69 2.67 3.79
C ALA A 11 13.41 3.83 3.06
N TYR A 12 13.55 3.75 1.74
CA TYR A 12 14.26 4.75 0.93
C TYR A 12 13.37 5.90 0.44
N GLU A 13 12.04 5.82 0.58
CA GLU A 13 11.10 6.80 0.02
C GLU A 13 11.37 8.22 0.54
N LYS A 14 11.70 8.37 1.82
CA LYS A 14 12.10 9.66 2.42
C LYS A 14 13.34 10.26 1.77
N CYS A 15 14.38 9.45 1.56
CA CYS A 15 15.62 9.89 0.92
C CYS A 15 15.40 10.22 -0.56
N LEU A 16 14.67 9.36 -1.29
CA LEU A 16 14.39 9.56 -2.71
C LEU A 16 13.58 10.85 -2.97
N ARG A 17 12.56 11.14 -2.15
CA ARG A 17 11.77 12.38 -2.28
C ARG A 17 12.59 13.63 -1.98
N ARG A 18 13.49 13.59 -0.98
CA ARG A 18 14.38 14.70 -0.66
C ARG A 18 15.33 15.02 -1.83
N VAL A 19 15.90 14.01 -2.47
CA VAL A 19 16.86 14.18 -3.58
C VAL A 19 16.16 14.56 -4.89
N SER A 20 14.94 14.07 -5.13
CA SER A 20 14.18 14.35 -6.35
C SER A 20 13.43 15.68 -6.34
N GLY A 21 13.43 16.42 -5.23
CA GLY A 21 12.58 17.62 -5.08
C GLY A 21 11.08 17.29 -5.10
N GLY A 22 10.71 16.07 -4.70
CA GLY A 22 9.33 15.62 -4.69
C GLY A 22 8.47 16.44 -3.72
N ALA A 23 7.17 16.53 -3.99
CA ALA A 23 6.23 17.18 -3.08
C ALA A 23 6.33 16.58 -1.66
N PRO A 24 6.24 17.42 -0.61
CA PRO A 24 6.40 16.96 0.78
C PRO A 24 5.28 16.04 1.25
N TRP A 25 4.23 15.88 0.45
CA TRP A 25 3.05 15.10 0.76
C TRP A 25 2.87 13.94 -0.22
N GLN A 26 2.36 12.83 0.33
CA GLN A 26 1.78 11.75 -0.44
C GLN A 26 0.36 11.51 0.05
N VAL A 27 -0.61 11.85 -0.79
CA VAL A 27 -2.03 11.61 -0.51
C VAL A 27 -2.36 10.18 -0.93
N VAL A 28 -2.66 9.33 0.05
CA VAL A 28 -2.96 7.91 -0.17
C VAL A 28 -4.46 7.69 -0.38
N SER A 29 -5.29 8.39 0.40
CA SER A 29 -6.74 8.42 0.29
C SER A 29 -7.21 9.86 0.22
N ARG A 30 -7.79 10.28 -0.91
CA ARG A 30 -8.31 11.63 -1.13
C ARG A 30 -9.83 11.64 -0.94
N THR A 31 -10.30 12.62 -0.18
CA THR A 31 -11.71 12.86 0.11
C THR A 31 -11.99 14.37 0.03
N ASP A 32 -13.26 14.79 0.03
CA ASP A 32 -13.60 16.20 0.18
C ASP A 32 -13.11 16.74 1.52
N ALA A 33 -12.98 18.06 1.64
CA ALA A 33 -12.48 18.69 2.85
C ALA A 33 -13.18 18.16 4.11
N ARG A 34 -12.40 17.68 5.09
CA ARG A 34 -12.89 17.12 6.34
C ARG A 34 -12.60 18.06 7.48
N VAL A 35 -13.51 18.16 8.44
CA VAL A 35 -13.33 18.96 9.65
C VAL A 35 -13.40 18.05 10.86
N GLY A 36 -12.46 18.19 11.79
CA GLY A 36 -12.46 17.41 13.03
C GLY A 36 -11.44 17.89 14.05
N THR A 37 -11.55 17.36 15.27
CA THR A 37 -10.63 17.66 16.38
C THR A 37 -9.32 16.92 16.19
N VAL A 38 -8.19 17.61 16.33
CA VAL A 38 -6.86 17.01 16.15
C VAL A 38 -6.46 16.20 17.38
N HIS A 39 -6.06 14.95 17.15
CA HIS A 39 -5.48 14.06 18.15
C HIS A 39 -4.08 13.64 17.70
N ALA A 40 -3.05 14.11 18.41
CA ALA A 40 -1.68 13.67 18.21
C ALA A 40 -1.41 12.39 18.99
N LEU A 41 -0.97 11.35 18.28
CA LEU A 41 -0.69 10.01 18.79
C LEU A 41 0.69 9.57 18.34
N ARG A 42 1.39 8.83 19.20
CA ARG A 42 2.68 8.24 18.84
C ARG A 42 2.51 7.09 17.85
N SER A 43 1.48 6.28 18.03
CA SER A 43 1.18 5.12 17.20
C SER A 43 -0.33 4.91 17.17
N MET A 44 -0.86 4.66 15.97
CA MET A 44 -2.26 4.30 15.81
C MET A 44 -2.48 2.85 16.25
N ARG A 45 -3.59 2.58 16.93
CA ARG A 45 -4.04 1.23 17.28
C ARG A 45 -5.49 1.06 16.89
N GLY A 46 -5.86 -0.13 16.42
CA GLY A 46 -7.21 -0.41 15.93
C GLY A 46 -8.30 -0.46 17.01
N ASP A 47 -7.92 -0.56 18.29
CA ASP A 47 -8.84 -0.56 19.45
C ASP A 47 -9.09 0.85 20.02
N LEU A 48 -8.46 1.87 19.46
CA LEU A 48 -8.61 3.24 19.93
C LEU A 48 -10.02 3.75 19.61
N GLN A 49 -10.68 4.34 20.61
CA GLN A 49 -11.96 5.03 20.41
C GLN A 49 -11.73 6.53 20.50
N LEU A 50 -12.12 7.26 19.46
CA LEU A 50 -11.99 8.71 19.38
C LEU A 50 -13.36 9.36 19.17
N PRO A 51 -13.59 10.55 19.74
CA PRO A 51 -14.86 11.26 19.56
C PRO A 51 -15.01 11.77 18.13
N ALA A 52 -15.99 11.25 17.39
CA ALA A 52 -16.27 11.72 16.03
C ALA A 52 -16.71 13.19 16.02
N PRO A 53 -16.24 14.04 15.08
CA PRO A 53 -15.22 13.79 14.05
C PRO A 53 -13.79 14.09 14.53
N SER A 54 -12.86 13.14 14.32
CA SER A 54 -11.45 13.26 14.71
C SER A 54 -10.48 13.30 13.53
N VAL A 55 -9.45 14.13 13.63
CA VAL A 55 -8.26 14.15 12.77
C VAL A 55 -7.10 13.56 13.56
N VAL A 56 -6.50 12.47 13.09
CA VAL A 56 -5.42 11.78 13.80
C VAL A 56 -4.07 12.15 13.19
N LEU A 57 -3.15 12.65 14.01
CA LEU A 57 -1.74 12.80 13.67
C LEU A 57 -0.96 11.66 14.30
N ALA A 58 -0.39 10.75 13.51
CA ALA A 58 0.34 9.59 14.01
C ALA A 58 1.84 9.65 13.65
N ASP A 59 2.73 9.60 14.64
CA ASP A 59 4.18 9.56 14.36
C ASP A 59 4.58 8.28 13.62
N THR A 60 4.00 7.15 14.06
CA THR A 60 4.24 5.84 13.47
C THR A 60 2.93 5.20 13.02
N LEU A 61 2.94 4.66 11.80
CA LEU A 61 1.86 3.88 11.24
C LEU A 61 2.48 2.65 10.57
N GLY A 62 2.15 1.46 11.07
CA GLY A 62 2.70 0.17 10.61
C GLY A 62 2.07 -0.34 9.32
N GLY A 63 0.91 0.19 8.94
CA GLY A 63 0.22 -0.16 7.70
C GLY A 63 -0.82 -1.26 7.84
N GLU A 64 -0.81 -2.00 8.95
CA GLU A 64 -1.75 -3.10 9.25
C GLU A 64 -2.95 -2.63 10.09
N GLU A 65 -2.93 -1.39 10.59
CA GLU A 65 -3.97 -0.87 11.48
C GLU A 65 -5.27 -0.49 10.73
N ASP A 66 -6.37 -0.53 11.47
CA ASP A 66 -7.66 0.03 11.02
C ASP A 66 -7.81 1.47 11.53
N PRO A 67 -8.30 2.42 10.70
CA PRO A 67 -8.67 3.75 11.17
C PRO A 67 -9.74 3.67 12.27
N PRO A 68 -9.54 4.31 13.44
CA PRO A 68 -10.51 4.33 14.53
C PRO A 68 -11.87 4.85 14.10
N GLU A 69 -12.95 4.32 14.70
CA GLU A 69 -14.30 4.83 14.48
C GLU A 69 -14.37 6.33 14.83
N GLY A 70 -15.05 7.12 13.99
CA GLY A 70 -15.14 8.57 14.14
C GLY A 70 -13.97 9.36 13.54
N THR A 71 -12.92 8.69 13.05
CA THR A 71 -11.81 9.36 12.36
C THR A 71 -12.21 9.80 10.96
N VAL A 72 -12.05 11.08 10.66
CA VAL A 72 -12.30 11.67 9.33
C VAL A 72 -11.03 11.86 8.51
N ALA A 73 -9.89 12.00 9.18
CA ALA A 73 -8.58 12.14 8.53
C ALA A 73 -7.46 11.54 9.37
N VAL A 74 -6.45 10.98 8.71
CA VAL A 74 -5.22 10.44 9.28
C VAL A 74 -4.04 11.07 8.54
N ILE A 75 -3.13 11.67 9.29
CA ILE A 75 -1.89 12.23 8.78
C ILE A 75 -0.74 11.58 9.55
N THR A 76 0.29 11.12 8.83
CA THR A 76 1.45 10.49 9.47
C THR A 76 2.75 10.97 8.84
N CYS A 77 3.84 10.95 9.60
CA CYS A 77 5.18 11.15 9.06
C CYS A 77 5.91 9.84 8.71
N SER A 78 5.28 8.69 8.96
CA SER A 78 5.78 7.37 8.54
C SER A 78 5.45 7.11 7.07
N ALA A 79 6.38 6.50 6.33
CA ALA A 79 6.12 6.07 4.97
C ALA A 79 5.11 4.91 5.00
N VAL A 80 3.93 5.12 4.39
CA VAL A 80 2.86 4.13 4.36
C VAL A 80 2.71 3.64 2.92
N ASP A 81 2.74 2.32 2.74
CA ASP A 81 2.51 1.72 1.43
C ASP A 81 1.09 2.07 0.95
N VAL A 82 0.98 2.53 -0.30
CA VAL A 82 -0.27 2.91 -0.97
C VAL A 82 -1.26 1.73 -1.03
N LEU A 83 -0.79 0.50 -0.90
CA LEU A 83 -1.55 -0.74 -0.89
C LEU A 83 -1.61 -1.44 0.48
N SER A 84 -1.09 -0.80 1.54
CA SER A 84 -1.20 -1.30 2.91
C SER A 84 -2.65 -1.49 3.36
N HIS A 85 -2.87 -2.31 4.38
CA HIS A 85 -4.21 -2.54 4.94
C HIS A 85 -4.87 -1.21 5.34
N VAL A 86 -4.17 -0.34 6.07
CA VAL A 86 -4.67 0.98 6.48
C VAL A 86 -5.02 1.87 5.29
N ALA A 87 -4.24 1.83 4.21
CA ALA A 87 -4.51 2.61 3.00
C ALA A 87 -5.77 2.14 2.28
N VAL A 88 -5.94 0.83 2.13
CA VAL A 88 -7.14 0.24 1.52
C VAL A 88 -8.37 0.53 2.38
N ARG A 89 -8.24 0.43 3.71
CA ARG A 89 -9.31 0.73 4.67
C ARG A 89 -9.71 2.19 4.63
N ALA A 90 -8.75 3.11 4.68
CA ALA A 90 -9.03 4.55 4.59
C ALA A 90 -9.81 4.91 3.32
N ARG A 91 -9.44 4.34 2.16
CA ARG A 91 -10.19 4.53 0.90
C ARG A 91 -11.61 3.97 0.97
N THR A 92 -11.74 2.75 1.51
CA THR A 92 -13.02 2.04 1.60
C THR A 92 -13.99 2.78 2.52
N MET A 93 -13.48 3.34 3.62
CA MET A 93 -14.24 4.06 4.65
C MET A 93 -14.44 5.56 4.33
N GLY A 94 -13.81 6.09 3.28
CA GLY A 94 -13.89 7.53 2.96
C GLY A 94 -13.17 8.41 4.00
N VAL A 95 -12.10 7.89 4.60
CA VAL A 95 -11.20 8.60 5.52
C VAL A 95 -10.05 9.19 4.70
N PHE A 96 -9.72 10.46 4.96
CA PHE A 96 -8.55 11.09 4.34
C PHE A 96 -7.27 10.47 4.91
N LEU A 97 -6.31 10.08 4.06
CA LEU A 97 -5.02 9.55 4.52
C LEU A 97 -3.90 10.20 3.72
N ALA A 98 -2.95 10.81 4.42
CA ALA A 98 -1.76 11.38 3.82
C ALA A 98 -0.49 11.13 4.66
N THR A 99 0.63 10.95 3.97
CA THR A 99 1.95 10.90 4.56
C THR A 99 2.66 12.24 4.32
N CYS A 100 3.16 12.85 5.38
CA CYS A 100 4.04 14.03 5.36
C CYS A 100 5.50 13.58 5.48
N PHE A 101 6.31 13.88 4.47
CA PHE A 101 7.74 13.56 4.49
C PHE A 101 8.61 14.67 5.08
N ASP A 102 8.03 15.86 5.25
CA ASP A 102 8.64 16.98 5.95
C ASP A 102 8.33 16.89 7.46
N VAL A 103 9.40 16.75 8.25
CA VAL A 103 9.31 16.59 9.70
C VAL A 103 8.92 17.91 10.37
N GLU A 104 9.43 19.04 9.88
CA GLU A 104 9.13 20.37 10.44
C GLU A 104 7.67 20.73 10.19
N ALA A 105 7.18 20.48 8.97
CA ALA A 105 5.77 20.69 8.63
C ALA A 105 4.85 19.77 9.45
N PHE A 106 5.24 18.51 9.69
CA PHE A 106 4.44 17.59 10.50
C PHE A 106 4.43 17.97 11.99
N ASP A 107 5.57 18.41 12.54
CA ASP A 107 5.65 18.86 13.93
C ASP A 107 4.84 20.15 14.15
N ALA A 108 4.82 21.08 13.19
CA ALA A 108 3.95 22.25 13.23
C ALA A 108 2.45 21.88 13.29
N LEU A 109 2.04 20.74 12.71
CA LEU A 109 0.66 20.25 12.83
C LEU A 109 0.34 19.73 14.23
N LYS A 110 1.33 19.25 14.98
CA LYS A 110 1.12 18.77 16.36
C LYS A 110 0.77 19.91 17.31
N ASP A 111 1.21 21.14 17.01
CA ASP A 111 0.81 22.33 17.77
C ASP A 111 -0.69 22.66 17.64
N LEU A 112 -1.36 22.07 16.65
CA LEU A 112 -2.82 22.15 16.46
C LEU A 112 -3.57 21.06 17.23
N ALA A 113 -2.88 20.21 18.01
CA ALA A 113 -3.53 19.17 18.82
C ALA A 113 -4.57 19.76 19.77
N GLY A 114 -5.75 19.13 19.83
CA GLY A 114 -6.89 19.59 20.61
C GLY A 114 -7.73 20.69 19.95
N LYS A 115 -7.28 21.26 18.82
CA LYS A 115 -8.06 22.24 18.05
C LYS A 115 -8.88 21.55 16.96
N ILE A 116 -9.87 22.27 16.44
CA ILE A 116 -10.66 21.85 15.28
C ILE A 116 -9.96 22.34 14.03
N VAL A 117 -9.71 21.45 13.08
CA VAL A 117 -9.04 21.79 11.82
C VAL A 117 -9.82 21.28 10.62
N ARG A 118 -9.71 22.01 9.52
CA ARG A 118 -10.13 21.59 8.19
C ARG A 118 -8.94 21.02 7.43
N VAL A 119 -9.04 19.77 7.00
CA VAL A 119 -8.04 19.07 6.18
C VAL A 119 -8.55 18.98 4.75
N ALA A 120 -7.77 19.45 3.78
CA ALA A 120 -8.09 19.33 2.36
C ALA A 120 -6.82 19.07 1.53
N ALA A 121 -6.94 18.30 0.45
CA ALA A 121 -5.88 18.18 -0.54
C ALA A 121 -6.12 19.20 -1.67
N LYS A 122 -5.16 20.10 -1.90
CA LYS A 122 -5.11 20.98 -3.08
C LYS A 122 -3.93 20.53 -3.96
N ALA A 123 -4.25 19.94 -5.12
CA ALA A 123 -3.25 19.26 -5.96
C ALA A 123 -2.41 18.26 -5.13
N ASP A 124 -1.10 18.45 -5.04
CA ASP A 124 -0.19 17.56 -4.30
C ASP A 124 0.19 18.10 -2.91
N VAL A 125 -0.54 19.09 -2.39
CA VAL A 125 -0.31 19.68 -1.06
C VAL A 125 -1.52 19.43 -0.16
N VAL A 126 -1.25 19.02 1.08
CA VAL A 126 -2.27 18.95 2.14
C VAL A 126 -2.29 20.29 2.87
N VAL A 127 -3.46 20.91 2.90
CA VAL A 127 -3.72 22.15 3.62
C VAL A 127 -4.52 21.82 4.87
N VAL A 128 -3.98 22.21 6.02
CA VAL A 128 -4.62 22.08 7.33
C VAL A 128 -4.81 23.47 7.91
N GLU A 129 -6.06 23.89 8.08
CA GLU A 129 -6.44 25.22 8.56
C GLU A 129 -7.26 25.10 9.84
N GLU A 130 -7.03 25.96 10.83
CA GLU A 130 -7.84 26.02 12.04
C GLU A 130 -9.27 26.49 11.70
N SER A 131 -10.29 25.79 12.23
CA SER A 131 -11.69 26.10 12.02
C SER A 131 -12.40 26.24 13.37
N ALA A 132 -13.30 27.21 13.50
CA ALA A 132 -14.05 27.46 14.72
C ALA A 132 -15.33 26.59 14.85
N ILE A 133 -15.67 25.79 13.84
CA ILE A 133 -16.97 25.12 13.74
C ILE A 133 -16.79 23.63 13.43
N VAL A 134 -17.31 22.76 14.30
CA VAL A 134 -17.57 21.35 13.97
C VAL A 134 -18.90 21.29 13.22
N GLY A 135 -18.88 21.66 11.95
CA GLY A 135 -20.07 21.69 11.09
C GLY A 135 -19.83 20.95 9.79
N PRO A 136 -20.84 20.23 9.25
CA PRO A 136 -20.74 19.68 7.91
C PRO A 136 -20.83 20.85 6.93
N ASP A 137 -19.70 21.38 6.48
CA ASP A 137 -19.72 22.23 5.30
C ASP A 137 -20.14 21.37 4.11
N ALA A 138 -21.35 21.69 3.65
CA ALA A 138 -22.12 21.02 2.63
C ALA A 138 -21.30 20.70 1.37
N GLY A 139 -21.33 19.43 0.98
CA GLY A 139 -20.78 18.95 -0.29
C GLY A 139 -20.82 17.44 -0.42
N GLY A 140 -22.00 16.82 -0.30
CA GLY A 140 -22.22 15.43 -0.71
C GLY A 140 -22.70 14.49 0.38
N SER A 141 -24.00 14.51 0.67
CA SER A 141 -24.69 13.38 1.29
C SER A 141 -24.69 12.22 0.30
N GLY A 142 -23.78 11.27 0.49
CA GLY A 142 -23.82 9.96 -0.11
C GLY A 142 -24.08 8.94 0.99
N GLY A 143 -25.34 8.60 1.23
CA GLY A 143 -25.69 7.45 2.06
C GLY A 143 -24.91 6.24 1.56
N GLY A 144 -23.95 5.78 2.37
CA GLY A 144 -23.14 4.63 2.06
C GLY A 144 -24.04 3.42 1.93
N ALA A 145 -24.36 3.03 0.68
CA ALA A 145 -24.95 1.74 0.39
C ALA A 145 -24.09 0.66 1.08
N PRO A 146 -24.69 -0.37 1.68
CA PRO A 146 -23.93 -1.41 2.37
C PRO A 146 -22.95 -2.03 1.37
N GLN A 147 -21.66 -1.76 1.58
CA GLN A 147 -20.63 -2.21 0.66
C GLN A 147 -20.54 -3.74 0.72
N LYS A 148 -20.68 -4.39 -0.43
CA LYS A 148 -20.36 -5.82 -0.57
C LYS A 148 -18.93 -6.01 -0.09
N LYS A 149 -18.73 -6.75 1.01
CA LYS A 149 -17.42 -7.24 1.44
C LYS A 149 -16.75 -7.89 0.24
N VAL A 150 -15.74 -7.23 -0.33
CA VAL A 150 -14.88 -7.83 -1.35
C VAL A 150 -14.00 -8.83 -0.63
N CYS A 151 -14.42 -10.08 -0.60
CA CYS A 151 -13.60 -11.17 -0.12
C CYS A 151 -12.58 -11.50 -1.20
N VAL A 152 -11.33 -11.06 -1.01
CA VAL A 152 -10.23 -11.47 -1.87
C VAL A 152 -9.77 -12.84 -1.38
N SER A 153 -10.24 -13.90 -2.03
CA SER A 153 -9.72 -15.24 -1.80
C SER A 153 -8.34 -15.35 -2.46
N ARG A 154 -7.34 -15.81 -1.70
CA ARG A 154 -6.03 -16.16 -2.27
C ARG A 154 -6.27 -17.31 -3.25
N PRO A 155 -5.84 -17.19 -4.52
CA PRO A 155 -5.96 -18.29 -5.46
C PRO A 155 -5.14 -19.49 -4.95
N PRO A 156 -5.66 -20.73 -5.08
CA PRO A 156 -4.91 -21.91 -4.70
C PRO A 156 -3.59 -21.98 -5.51
N PRO A 157 -2.53 -22.56 -4.94
CA PRO A 157 -1.28 -22.76 -5.67
C PRO A 157 -1.54 -23.62 -6.92
N SER A 158 -0.98 -23.19 -8.04
CA SER A 158 -1.17 -23.86 -9.33
C SER A 158 -0.38 -25.16 -9.41
N ALA A 159 -0.99 -26.17 -10.04
CA ALA A 159 -0.31 -27.41 -10.43
C ALA A 159 0.57 -27.24 -11.68
N ASP A 160 0.39 -26.15 -12.43
CA ASP A 160 1.18 -25.86 -13.62
C ASP A 160 2.27 -24.84 -13.31
N VAL A 161 3.46 -25.03 -13.90
CA VAL A 161 4.63 -24.13 -13.76
C VAL A 161 4.46 -22.86 -14.59
N TRP A 162 3.67 -22.95 -15.67
CA TRP A 162 3.32 -21.83 -16.52
C TRP A 162 1.93 -22.09 -17.14
N ILE A 163 1.24 -21.01 -17.50
CA ILE A 163 -0.05 -21.04 -18.19
C ILE A 163 0.13 -20.29 -19.51
N ASP A 164 -0.19 -20.98 -20.59
CA ASP A 164 -0.20 -20.44 -21.95
C ASP A 164 -1.42 -19.54 -22.21
N GLU A 165 -1.46 -18.94 -23.39
CA GLU A 165 -2.54 -18.03 -23.76
C GLU A 165 -3.90 -18.73 -23.85
N ASP A 166 -3.93 -19.98 -24.30
CA ASP A 166 -5.16 -20.78 -24.35
C ASP A 166 -5.65 -21.13 -22.94
N GLY A 167 -4.74 -21.44 -22.01
CA GLY A 167 -5.05 -21.62 -20.59
C GLY A 167 -5.55 -20.34 -19.92
N ILE A 168 -5.06 -19.16 -20.32
CA ILE A 168 -5.57 -17.86 -19.85
C ILE A 168 -7.00 -17.65 -20.37
N ARG A 169 -7.28 -17.96 -21.65
CA ARG A 169 -8.61 -17.85 -22.26
C ARG A 169 -9.61 -18.83 -21.66
N ALA A 170 -9.17 -20.02 -21.28
CA ALA A 170 -9.97 -21.03 -20.58
C ALA A 170 -10.37 -20.62 -19.14
N GLY A 171 -10.02 -19.40 -18.69
CA GLY A 171 -10.48 -18.87 -17.41
C GLY A 171 -9.64 -19.31 -16.20
N ARG A 172 -8.42 -19.82 -16.43
CA ARG A 172 -7.51 -20.15 -15.32
C ARG A 172 -7.16 -18.89 -14.52
N ALA A 173 -6.90 -19.08 -13.22
CA ALA A 173 -6.63 -18.00 -12.27
C ALA A 173 -5.34 -17.24 -12.64
N THR A 174 -5.52 -16.14 -13.38
CA THR A 174 -4.43 -15.32 -13.93
C THR A 174 -4.70 -13.83 -13.72
N GLY A 175 -3.63 -13.03 -13.77
CA GLY A 175 -3.72 -11.58 -13.57
C GLY A 175 -4.61 -10.89 -14.60
N ALA A 176 -5.26 -9.78 -14.21
CA ALA A 176 -6.15 -9.02 -15.07
C ALA A 176 -5.48 -8.54 -16.37
N LYS A 177 -4.19 -8.18 -16.32
CA LYS A 177 -3.41 -7.77 -17.50
C LYS A 177 -3.30 -8.89 -18.54
N SER A 178 -2.94 -10.10 -18.11
CA SER A 178 -2.80 -11.26 -18.99
C SER A 178 -4.15 -11.67 -19.59
N ARG A 179 -5.23 -11.64 -18.79
CA ARG A 179 -6.59 -11.86 -19.29
C ARG A 179 -7.01 -10.83 -20.34
N ASN A 180 -6.70 -9.55 -20.09
CA ASN A 180 -7.02 -8.48 -21.02
C ASN A 180 -6.25 -8.61 -22.34
N LEU A 181 -4.97 -8.99 -22.29
CA LEU A 181 -4.16 -9.21 -23.49
C LEU A 181 -4.68 -10.40 -24.31
N ALA A 182 -5.00 -11.52 -23.65
CA ALA A 182 -5.57 -12.70 -24.29
C ALA A 182 -6.95 -12.44 -24.93
N ALA A 183 -7.78 -11.61 -24.27
CA ALA A 183 -9.07 -11.18 -24.78
C ALA A 183 -8.93 -10.20 -25.96
N LEU A 184 -8.01 -9.24 -25.87
CA LEU A 184 -7.75 -8.26 -26.93
C LEU A 184 -7.27 -8.94 -28.20
N ARG A 185 -6.44 -9.98 -28.11
CA ARG A 185 -5.99 -10.75 -29.29
C ARG A 185 -7.14 -11.39 -30.06
N ALA A 186 -8.26 -11.74 -29.41
CA ALA A 186 -9.44 -12.28 -30.09
C ALA A 186 -10.26 -11.21 -30.85
N GLN A 187 -10.00 -9.93 -30.59
CA GLN A 187 -10.74 -8.79 -31.17
C GLN A 187 -9.93 -8.02 -32.22
N LEU A 188 -8.64 -8.32 -32.36
CA LEU A 188 -7.76 -7.62 -33.29
C LEU A 188 -7.61 -8.39 -34.61
N PRO A 189 -7.49 -7.68 -35.74
CA PRO A 189 -7.13 -8.29 -37.02
C PRO A 189 -5.71 -8.88 -37.00
N ASP A 190 -5.46 -9.88 -37.83
CA ASP A 190 -4.18 -10.63 -37.88
C ASP A 190 -2.93 -9.78 -38.18
N TRP A 191 -3.10 -8.58 -38.74
CA TRP A 191 -2.00 -7.65 -39.00
C TRP A 191 -1.53 -6.88 -37.76
N ILE A 192 -2.33 -6.82 -36.69
CA ILE A 192 -1.95 -6.23 -35.41
C ILE A 192 -1.39 -7.32 -34.50
N LYS A 193 -0.07 -7.46 -34.50
CA LYS A 193 0.63 -8.46 -33.67
C LYS A 193 0.77 -7.96 -32.23
N LEU A 194 0.16 -8.68 -31.31
CA LEU A 194 0.44 -8.53 -29.87
C LEU A 194 1.69 -9.35 -29.49
N PRO A 195 2.37 -9.02 -28.38
CA PRO A 195 3.45 -9.85 -27.84
C PRO A 195 2.89 -11.19 -27.34
N SER A 196 3.67 -12.27 -27.46
CA SER A 196 3.34 -13.56 -26.84
C SER A 196 3.30 -13.39 -25.32
N SER A 197 2.32 -14.02 -24.67
CA SER A 197 2.15 -13.92 -23.23
C SER A 197 2.03 -15.30 -22.59
N ALA A 198 2.81 -15.53 -21.53
CA ALA A 198 2.65 -16.65 -20.63
C ALA A 198 2.54 -16.11 -19.20
N VAL A 199 1.86 -16.85 -18.32
CA VAL A 199 1.71 -16.49 -16.91
C VAL A 199 2.44 -17.53 -16.07
N VAL A 200 3.28 -17.06 -15.15
CA VAL A 200 3.76 -17.88 -14.02
C VAL A 200 2.73 -17.76 -12.90
N PRO A 201 1.94 -18.82 -12.62
CA PRO A 201 0.85 -18.73 -11.65
C PRO A 201 1.34 -18.67 -10.20
N HIS A 202 0.39 -18.40 -9.30
CA HIS A 202 0.67 -18.38 -7.87
C HIS A 202 1.19 -19.75 -7.38
N GLY A 203 2.24 -19.74 -6.55
CA GLY A 203 2.80 -20.94 -5.93
C GLY A 203 3.96 -21.60 -6.67
N VAL A 204 4.28 -21.16 -7.91
CA VAL A 204 5.36 -21.78 -8.70
C VAL A 204 6.72 -21.67 -8.04
N LEU A 205 7.09 -20.51 -7.51
CA LEU A 205 8.37 -20.35 -6.81
C LEU A 205 8.50 -21.29 -5.61
N ALA A 206 7.44 -21.42 -4.81
CA ALA A 206 7.45 -22.33 -3.65
C ALA A 206 7.61 -23.79 -4.09
N ARG A 207 6.95 -24.18 -5.18
CA ARG A 207 7.10 -25.51 -5.77
C ARG A 207 8.52 -25.74 -6.29
N VAL A 208 9.09 -24.78 -7.02
CA VAL A 208 10.45 -24.89 -7.56
C VAL A 208 11.46 -25.02 -6.42
N LEU A 209 11.35 -24.19 -5.38
CA LEU A 209 12.24 -24.28 -4.21
C LEU A 209 12.07 -25.57 -3.41
N ALA A 210 10.88 -26.16 -3.38
CA ALA A 210 10.61 -27.43 -2.71
C ALA A 210 11.10 -28.67 -3.50
N ALA A 211 11.56 -28.50 -4.73
CA ALA A 211 12.10 -29.59 -5.53
C ALA A 211 13.44 -30.06 -4.92
N PRO A 212 13.72 -31.38 -4.88
CA PRO A 212 14.91 -31.93 -4.23
C PRO A 212 16.21 -31.39 -4.84
N GLU A 213 16.21 -31.06 -6.13
CA GLU A 213 17.35 -30.47 -6.84
C GLU A 213 17.71 -29.08 -6.30
N ASN A 214 16.74 -28.37 -5.72
CA ASN A 214 16.90 -27.01 -5.21
C ASN A 214 17.06 -26.97 -3.67
N ALA A 215 17.24 -28.12 -3.01
CA ALA A 215 17.32 -28.19 -1.55
C ALA A 215 18.43 -27.28 -0.98
N GLN A 216 19.59 -27.24 -1.63
CA GLN A 216 20.71 -26.38 -1.22
C GLN A 216 20.38 -24.89 -1.37
N ALA A 217 19.81 -24.49 -2.51
CA ALA A 217 19.40 -23.11 -2.77
C ALA A 217 18.29 -22.66 -1.81
N SER A 218 17.33 -23.54 -1.53
CA SER A 218 16.24 -23.27 -0.57
C SER A 218 16.75 -23.08 0.87
N SER A 219 17.70 -23.91 1.32
CA SER A 219 18.34 -23.75 2.63
C SER A 219 19.07 -22.42 2.70
N ARG A 220 19.93 -22.14 1.72
CA ARG A 220 20.73 -20.91 1.67
C ARG A 220 19.86 -19.65 1.61
N LEU A 221 18.78 -19.67 0.84
CA LEU A 221 17.81 -18.57 0.79
C LEU A 221 17.12 -18.34 2.14
N SER A 222 16.80 -19.41 2.86
CA SER A 222 16.18 -19.33 4.19
C SER A 222 17.14 -18.71 5.21
N ASP A 223 18.41 -19.13 5.18
CA ASP A 223 19.46 -18.61 6.05
C ASP A 223 19.75 -17.13 5.78
N LEU A 224 19.92 -16.74 4.51
CA LEU A 224 20.15 -15.35 4.12
C LEU A 224 18.94 -14.47 4.46
N SER A 225 17.72 -14.99 4.31
CA SER A 225 16.50 -14.29 4.69
C SER A 225 16.40 -14.06 6.20
N ALA A 226 16.91 -14.98 7.01
CA ALA A 226 17.00 -14.81 8.47
C ALA A 226 18.05 -13.75 8.83
N GLN A 227 19.24 -13.81 8.23
CA GLN A 227 20.30 -12.82 8.47
C GLN A 227 19.89 -11.41 8.06
N LEU A 228 19.12 -11.26 6.97
CA LEU A 228 18.60 -9.97 6.52
C LEU A 228 17.64 -9.32 7.53
N LYS A 229 16.94 -10.13 8.35
CA LYS A 229 16.04 -9.63 9.40
C LYS A 229 16.80 -9.12 10.63
N GLU A 230 18.01 -9.62 10.88
CA GLU A 230 18.79 -9.31 12.08
C GLU A 230 19.91 -8.29 11.81
N ARG A 231 20.49 -8.29 10.61
CA ARG A 231 21.72 -7.55 10.28
C ARG A 231 21.48 -6.53 9.17
N HIS A 232 20.75 -5.48 9.51
CA HIS A 232 20.40 -4.39 8.59
C HIS A 232 21.61 -3.62 8.01
N GLU A 233 22.78 -3.71 8.62
CA GLU A 233 24.01 -3.05 8.17
C GLU A 233 24.66 -3.73 6.95
N LEU A 234 24.35 -5.00 6.70
CA LEU A 234 24.95 -5.80 5.61
C LEU A 234 23.96 -6.07 4.46
N VAL A 235 22.90 -5.29 4.37
CA VAL A 235 21.77 -5.53 3.46
C VAL A 235 22.20 -5.64 2.00
N GLU A 236 23.05 -4.74 1.49
CA GLU A 236 23.48 -4.80 0.08
C GLU A 236 24.27 -6.07 -0.25
N ALA A 237 25.17 -6.49 0.65
CA ALA A 237 25.94 -7.72 0.49
C ALA A 237 25.03 -8.95 0.55
N LEU A 238 24.13 -9.02 1.53
CA LEU A 238 23.19 -10.13 1.69
C LEU A 238 22.22 -10.24 0.50
N LEU A 239 21.77 -9.12 -0.06
CA LEU A 239 20.90 -9.10 -1.23
C LEU A 239 21.63 -9.56 -2.50
N THR A 240 22.90 -9.19 -2.63
CA THR A 240 23.77 -9.69 -3.71
C THR A 240 23.89 -11.21 -3.63
N GLU A 241 24.13 -11.75 -2.44
CA GLU A 241 24.17 -13.20 -2.23
C GLU A 241 22.83 -13.90 -2.47
N ILE A 242 21.70 -13.29 -2.07
CA ILE A 242 20.37 -13.85 -2.34
C ILE A 242 20.12 -13.94 -3.85
N ARG A 243 20.49 -12.90 -4.61
CA ARG A 243 20.36 -12.90 -6.06
C ARG A 243 21.21 -14.02 -6.67
N ASP A 244 22.46 -14.13 -6.25
CA ASP A 244 23.41 -15.10 -6.81
C ASP A 244 23.10 -16.54 -6.38
N THR A 245 22.24 -16.74 -5.38
CA THR A 245 21.74 -18.06 -4.97
C THR A 245 20.58 -18.58 -5.85
N ILE A 246 19.86 -17.68 -6.53
CA ILE A 246 18.64 -18.00 -7.30
C ILE A 246 18.91 -18.03 -8.83
N VAL A 247 20.01 -17.44 -9.29
CA VAL A 247 20.45 -17.39 -10.70
C VAL A 247 21.35 -18.56 -11.03
#